data_AF-A0A3N9NQC2-F1
#
_entry.id   AF-A0A3N9NQC2-F1
#
_cell.length_a   1.000
_cell.length_b   1.000
_cell.length_c   1.000
_cell.angle_alpha   90.00
_cell.angle_beta   90.00
_cell.angle_gamma   90.00
#
_symmetry.space_group_name_H-M   'P 1'
#
loop_
_entity.id
_entity.type
_entity.pdbx_description
1 polymer ?
#
loop_
_entity_poly.entity_id
_entity_poly.type
_entity_poly.pdbx_seq_one_letter_code
_entity_poly.pdbx_strand_id
1 'polypeptide(L)'
;MMKILLILSFLAFFSSAVFPQGSVMLVGGGGENYHDWSDAPYGWFVQQADSGKIINIDVSSVSSWYPGYFKWLGADVSSHGLQIPDRTTANDSATYRTLITARGIFIEG
;
A
#
# COMPACT_ATOMS: atom_id res chain seq x y z
N MET A 1 18.13 20.00 40.18
CA MET A 1 17.97 18.54 39.99
C MET A 1 16.58 18.17 39.46
N MET A 2 15.48 18.51 40.17
CA MET A 2 14.10 18.15 39.77
C MET A 2 13.65 18.71 38.40
N LYS A 3 14.09 19.93 38.03
CA LYS A 3 13.80 20.52 36.71
C LYS A 3 14.45 19.78 35.53
N ILE A 4 15.67 19.28 35.72
CA ILE A 4 16.39 18.50 34.71
C ILE A 4 15.73 17.12 34.54
N LEU A 5 15.29 16.51 35.65
CA LEU A 5 14.54 15.25 35.62
C LEU A 5 13.23 15.41 34.84
N LEU A 6 12.48 16.49 35.07
CA LEU A 6 11.24 16.79 34.33
C LEU A 6 11.47 17.01 32.83
N ILE A 7 12.55 17.68 32.44
CA ILE A 7 12.90 17.91 31.03
C ILE A 7 13.26 16.59 30.33
N LEU A 8 14.01 15.71 31.01
CA LEU A 8 14.37 14.39 30.49
C LEU A 8 13.13 13.48 30.35
N SER A 9 12.21 13.51 31.33
CA SER A 9 10.93 12.79 31.24
C SER A 9 10.06 13.29 30.10
N PHE A 10 10.04 14.61 29.85
CA PHE A 10 9.28 15.20 28.76
C PHE A 10 9.86 14.80 27.39
N LEU A 11 11.19 14.84 27.22
CA LEU A 11 11.85 14.44 25.98
C LEU A 11 11.66 12.95 25.64
N ALA A 12 11.65 12.07 26.65
CA ALA A 12 11.42 10.64 26.46
C ALA A 12 9.98 10.30 26.01
N PHE A 13 8.99 11.13 26.36
CA PHE A 13 7.59 10.94 25.97
C PHE A 13 7.29 11.38 24.53
N PHE A 14 8.05 12.34 23.99
CA PHE A 14 7.84 12.85 22.62
C PHE A 14 8.52 11.99 21.54
N SER A 15 9.56 11.22 21.88
CA SER A 15 10.26 10.35 20.92
C SER A 15 9.45 9.14 20.43
N SER A 16 8.36 8.79 21.10
CA SER A 16 7.58 7.56 20.84
C SER A 16 6.28 7.78 20.07
N ALA A 17 5.97 8.99 19.63
CA ALA A 17 4.64 9.34 19.07
C ALA A 17 4.62 9.73 17.59
N VAL A 18 5.70 9.51 16.83
CA VAL A 18 5.67 9.66 15.37
C VAL A 18 5.43 8.28 14.76
N PHE A 19 4.18 7.82 14.76
CA PHE A 19 3.80 6.67 13.94
C PHE A 19 3.83 7.11 12.47
N PRO A 20 4.63 6.50 11.59
CA PRO A 20 4.57 6.81 10.18
C PRO A 20 3.15 6.58 9.66
N GLN A 21 2.60 7.54 8.92
CA GLN A 21 1.22 7.52 8.39
C GLN A 21 1.02 6.52 7.23
N GLY A 22 1.99 5.63 7.01
CA GLY A 22 2.09 4.76 5.84
C GLY A 22 3.29 5.11 4.96
N SER A 23 3.37 4.41 3.84
CA SER A 23 4.47 4.50 2.87
C SER A 23 3.90 4.71 1.47
N VAL A 24 4.57 5.51 0.65
CA VAL A 24 4.17 5.76 -0.74
C VAL A 24 5.29 5.32 -1.66
N MET A 25 4.94 4.52 -2.67
CA MET A 25 5.83 4.15 -3.76
C MET A 25 5.49 4.96 -5.00
N LEU A 26 6.51 5.53 -5.64
CA LEU A 26 6.41 6.13 -6.98
C LEU A 26 7.44 5.43 -7.88
N VAL A 27 6.99 4.88 -9.01
CA VAL A 27 7.83 4.17 -9.97
C VAL A 27 7.65 4.76 -11.36
N GLY A 28 8.73 4.81 -12.14
CA GLY A 28 8.73 5.40 -13.49
C GLY A 28 8.08 4.53 -14.57
N GLY A 29 7.76 3.27 -14.26
CA GLY A 29 7.17 2.32 -15.21
C GLY A 29 8.18 1.76 -16.21
N GLY A 30 7.71 0.76 -16.95
CA GLY A 30 8.47 -0.08 -17.88
C GLY A 30 7.69 -1.38 -18.06
N GLY A 31 8.03 -2.24 -19.03
CA GLY A 31 7.39 -3.55 -19.11
C GLY A 31 7.71 -4.36 -17.85
N GLU A 32 6.70 -4.80 -17.12
CA GLU A 32 6.90 -5.61 -15.92
C GLU A 32 6.99 -7.11 -16.24
N ASN A 33 7.86 -7.80 -15.52
CA ASN A 33 7.97 -9.25 -15.56
C ASN A 33 8.52 -9.79 -14.24
N TYR A 34 8.36 -11.09 -14.03
CA TYR A 34 8.99 -11.80 -12.92
C TYR A 34 10.52 -11.75 -13.08
N HIS A 35 11.23 -11.51 -11.97
CA HIS A 35 12.71 -11.41 -11.97
C HIS A 35 13.25 -10.21 -12.74
N ASP A 36 12.47 -9.13 -12.83
CA ASP A 36 12.85 -7.90 -13.54
C ASP A 36 12.90 -6.69 -12.59
N TRP A 37 13.09 -5.50 -13.15
CA TRP A 37 13.24 -4.22 -12.45
C TRP A 37 12.12 -3.95 -11.42
N SER A 38 10.90 -4.45 -11.67
CA SER A 38 9.72 -4.24 -10.84
C SER A 38 9.72 -5.06 -9.54
N ASP A 39 10.51 -6.14 -9.46
CA ASP A 39 10.53 -7.03 -8.29
C ASP A 39 10.89 -6.28 -7.00
N ALA A 40 11.95 -5.46 -7.06
CA ALA A 40 12.44 -4.73 -5.90
C ALA A 40 11.45 -3.67 -5.38
N PRO A 41 10.94 -2.72 -6.20
CA PRO A 41 9.97 -1.75 -5.73
C PRO A 41 8.65 -2.41 -5.31
N TYR A 42 8.13 -3.37 -6.09
CA TYR A 42 6.81 -3.97 -5.78
C TYR A 42 6.90 -4.90 -4.59
N GLY A 43 8.04 -5.60 -4.40
CA GLY A 43 8.33 -6.37 -3.20
C GLY A 43 8.42 -5.48 -1.96
N TRP A 44 9.08 -4.31 -2.06
CA TRP A 44 9.07 -3.31 -0.99
C TRP A 44 7.64 -2.84 -0.66
N PHE A 45 6.82 -2.55 -1.67
CA PHE A 45 5.42 -2.17 -1.49
C PHE A 45 4.61 -3.24 -0.76
N VAL A 46 4.75 -4.52 -1.13
CA VAL A 46 4.10 -5.65 -0.44
C VAL A 46 4.56 -5.77 1.01
N GLN A 47 5.85 -5.55 1.29
CA GLN A 47 6.38 -5.54 2.65
C GLN A 47 5.82 -4.38 3.48
N GLN A 48 5.69 -3.18 2.90
CA GLN A 48 5.08 -2.03 3.59
C GLN A 48 3.59 -2.27 3.89
N ALA A 49 2.91 -3.10 3.09
CA ALA A 49 1.56 -3.57 3.34
C ALA A 49 1.49 -4.75 4.34
N ASP A 50 2.61 -5.11 4.98
CA ASP A 50 2.72 -6.21 5.95
C ASP A 50 2.25 -7.54 5.34
N SER A 51 2.61 -7.79 4.07
CA SER A 51 2.14 -8.95 3.29
C SER A 51 0.62 -9.11 3.22
N GLY A 52 -0.11 -8.04 3.52
CA GLY A 52 -1.57 -8.06 3.57
C GLY A 52 -2.22 -7.98 2.20
N LYS A 53 -3.56 -7.81 2.20
CA LYS A 53 -4.34 -7.70 0.97
C LYS A 53 -3.98 -6.45 0.18
N ILE A 54 -3.56 -6.66 -1.06
CA ILE A 54 -3.37 -5.60 -2.05
C ILE A 54 -4.60 -5.49 -2.94
N ILE A 55 -5.05 -4.27 -3.21
CA ILE A 55 -6.03 -3.99 -4.26
C ILE A 55 -5.33 -3.18 -5.34
N ASN A 56 -5.25 -3.72 -6.57
CA ASN A 56 -4.83 -2.94 -7.74
C ASN A 56 -6.05 -2.25 -8.35
N ILE A 57 -5.91 -0.98 -8.67
CA ILE A 57 -6.95 -0.14 -9.25
C ILE A 57 -6.54 0.22 -10.68
N ASP A 58 -7.49 0.08 -11.59
CA ASP A 58 -7.39 0.56 -12.96
C ASP A 58 -8.73 1.19 -13.37
N VAL A 59 -8.70 2.16 -14.27
CA VAL A 59 -9.88 2.68 -14.96
C VAL A 59 -10.34 1.73 -16.08
N SER A 60 -9.41 0.99 -16.66
CA SER A 60 -9.65 -0.04 -17.68
C SER A 60 -9.98 -1.39 -17.06
N SER A 61 -10.27 -2.38 -17.90
CA SER A 61 -10.55 -3.73 -17.43
C SER A 61 -9.34 -4.32 -16.71
N VAL A 62 -9.52 -4.66 -15.43
CA VAL A 62 -8.46 -5.29 -14.63
C VAL A 62 -8.12 -6.69 -15.13
N SER A 63 -6.83 -7.03 -15.11
CA SER A 63 -6.34 -8.38 -15.40
C SER A 63 -5.95 -9.12 -14.12
N SER A 64 -5.70 -10.43 -14.23
CA SER A 64 -5.15 -11.23 -13.13
C SER A 64 -3.64 -11.08 -12.95
N TRP A 65 -2.95 -10.34 -13.82
CA TRP A 65 -1.49 -10.24 -13.83
C TRP A 65 -0.95 -9.59 -12.54
N TYR A 66 -1.39 -8.36 -12.21
CA TYR A 66 -0.95 -7.65 -11.00
C TYR A 66 -1.30 -8.40 -9.71
N PRO A 67 -2.54 -8.89 -9.51
CA PRO A 67 -2.86 -9.72 -8.37
C PRO A 67 -1.98 -10.97 -8.25
N GLY A 68 -1.69 -11.64 -9.36
CA GLY A 68 -0.81 -12.81 -9.38
C GLY A 68 0.62 -12.45 -8.99
N TYR A 69 1.12 -11.34 -9.51
CA TYR A 69 2.48 -10.87 -9.24
C TYR A 69 2.67 -10.43 -7.78
N PHE A 70 1.73 -9.69 -7.20
CA PHE A 70 1.80 -9.33 -5.78
C PHE A 70 1.70 -10.55 -4.86
N LYS A 71 0.87 -11.55 -5.20
CA LYS A 71 0.81 -12.82 -4.44
C LYS A 71 2.12 -13.58 -4.51
N TRP A 72 2.76 -13.61 -5.68
CA TRP A 72 4.08 -14.20 -5.85
C TRP A 72 5.15 -13.48 -5.00
N LEU A 73 5.05 -12.15 -4.89
CA LEU A 73 5.89 -11.32 -4.00
C LEU A 73 5.53 -11.44 -2.50
N GLY A 74 4.51 -12.22 -2.14
CA GLY A 74 4.13 -12.52 -0.76
C GLY A 74 2.95 -11.73 -0.20
N ALA A 75 2.12 -11.11 -1.04
CA ALA A 75 0.84 -10.52 -0.62
C ALA A 75 -0.22 -11.58 -0.30
N ASP A 76 -1.24 -11.19 0.45
CA ASP A 76 -2.34 -12.06 0.83
C ASP A 76 -3.07 -12.64 -0.39
N VAL A 77 -3.51 -13.89 -0.30
CA VAL A 77 -4.19 -14.63 -1.38
C VAL A 77 -5.49 -13.97 -1.86
N SER A 78 -6.12 -13.14 -1.02
CA SER A 78 -7.31 -12.37 -1.33
C SER A 78 -7.03 -11.08 -2.13
N SER A 79 -5.76 -10.79 -2.46
CA SER A 79 -5.40 -9.66 -3.32
C SER A 79 -6.04 -9.78 -4.71
N HIS A 80 -6.56 -8.68 -5.24
CA HIS A 80 -7.35 -8.67 -6.48
C HIS A 80 -7.38 -7.29 -7.14
N GLY A 81 -7.77 -7.27 -8.42
CA GLY A 81 -8.03 -6.05 -9.16
C GLY A 81 -9.43 -5.53 -8.93
N LEU A 82 -9.54 -4.20 -8.88
CA LEU A 82 -10.78 -3.46 -8.79
C LEU A 82 -10.82 -2.40 -9.89
N GLN A 83 -11.71 -2.59 -10.86
CA GLN A 83 -11.95 -1.59 -11.88
C GLN A 83 -12.77 -0.43 -11.29
N ILE A 84 -12.29 0.80 -11.47
CA ILE A 84 -12.99 2.04 -11.11
C ILE A 84 -13.01 2.93 -12.37
N PRO A 85 -13.95 2.68 -13.31
CA PRO A 85 -13.87 3.23 -14.66
C PRO A 85 -14.33 4.69 -14.76
N ASP A 86 -15.11 5.15 -13.77
CA ASP A 86 -15.73 6.46 -13.81
C ASP A 86 -15.93 7.04 -12.41
N ARG A 87 -16.30 8.33 -12.38
CA ARG A 87 -16.56 9.07 -11.15
C ARG A 87 -17.73 8.52 -10.34
N THR A 88 -18.72 7.92 -11.00
CA THR A 88 -19.89 7.34 -10.32
C THR A 88 -19.43 6.17 -9.47
N THR A 89 -18.65 5.27 -10.05
CA THR A 89 -18.05 4.11 -9.38
C THR A 89 -17.07 4.54 -8.30
N ALA A 90 -16.25 5.56 -8.55
CA ALA A 90 -15.32 6.10 -7.57
C ALA A 90 -16.01 6.70 -6.33
N ASN A 91 -17.20 7.30 -6.52
CA ASN A 91 -18.00 7.88 -5.43
C ASN A 91 -18.94 6.87 -4.76
N ASP A 92 -18.97 5.61 -5.22
CA ASP A 92 -19.83 4.59 -4.62
C ASP A 92 -19.31 4.15 -3.25
N SER A 93 -20.21 4.11 -2.27
CA SER A 93 -19.89 3.65 -0.91
C SER A 93 -19.38 2.21 -0.85
N ALA A 94 -19.77 1.34 -1.78
CA ALA A 94 -19.29 -0.02 -1.92
C ALA A 94 -17.82 -0.03 -2.34
N THR A 95 -17.42 0.82 -3.29
CA THR A 95 -16.02 1.01 -3.68
C THR A 95 -15.19 1.43 -2.48
N TYR A 96 -15.65 2.42 -1.71
CA TYR A 96 -14.98 2.84 -0.47
C TYR A 96 -14.84 1.68 0.53
N ARG A 97 -15.93 0.95 0.81
CA ARG A 97 -15.92 -0.20 1.75
C ARG A 97 -14.95 -1.29 1.30
N THR A 98 -14.83 -1.53 0.00
CA THR A 98 -13.85 -2.47 -0.55
C THR A 98 -12.43 -1.95 -0.31
N LEU A 99 -12.14 -0.70 -0.66
CA LEU A 99 -10.79 -0.12 -0.55
C LEU A 99 -10.25 -0.08 0.89
N ILE A 100 -11.08 0.26 1.87
CA ILE A 100 -10.64 0.31 3.29
C ILE A 100 -10.27 -1.06 3.87
N THR A 101 -10.58 -2.15 3.16
CA THR A 101 -10.16 -3.49 3.59
C THR A 101 -8.76 -3.86 3.12
N ALA A 102 -8.15 -3.05 2.24
CA ALA A 102 -6.80 -3.27 1.73
C ALA A 102 -5.73 -2.84 2.76
N ARG A 103 -4.57 -3.48 2.67
CA ARG A 103 -3.35 -3.09 3.36
C ARG A 103 -2.39 -2.32 2.46
N GLY A 104 -2.56 -2.43 1.14
CA GLY A 104 -1.92 -1.59 0.14
C GLY A 104 -2.83 -1.37 -1.07
N ILE A 105 -2.76 -0.17 -1.64
CA ILE A 105 -3.46 0.18 -2.89
C ILE A 105 -2.39 0.44 -3.94
N PHE A 106 -2.49 -0.25 -5.07
CA PHE A 106 -1.65 -0.03 -6.24
C PHE A 106 -2.49 0.64 -7.33
N ILE A 107 -1.99 1.72 -7.92
CA ILE A 107 -2.67 2.43 -9.02
C ILE A 107 -1.85 2.16 -10.27
N GLU A 108 -2.46 1.51 -11.26
CA GLU A 108 -1.81 1.20 -12.53
C GLU A 108 -1.56 2.48 -13.35
N GLY A 109 -0.49 2.45 -14.16
CA GLY A 109 -0.11 3.52 -15.07
C GLY A 109 -0.76 3.41 -16.45
#